data_AF-A0A442UIW3-F1
#
_entry.id   AF-A0A442UIW3-F1
#
_cell.length_a   1.000
_cell.length_b   1.000
_cell.length_c   1.000
_cell.angle_alpha   90.00
_cell.angle_beta   90.00
_cell.angle_gamma   90.00
#
_symmetry.space_group_name_H-M   'P 1'
#
loop_
_entity.id
_entity.type
_entity.pdbx_description
1 polymer ?
#
loop_
_entity_poly.entity_id
_entity_poly.type
_entity_poly.pdbx_seq_one_letter_code
_entity_poly.pdbx_strand_id
1 'polypeptide(L)'
;MAVLNLFVLTEDERTTAMSWNGPDAAVNPRAVDNASPGVGANLNDNATDYDPLDAVSLAGKYVTGKRLVDDPDYLNYAPAMVAFLLTKPFCTLEPETIFAPEEPV
;
A
#
# COMPACT_ATOMS: atom_id res chain seq x y z
N MET A 1 18.29 2.11 8.48
CA MET A 1 17.32 1.30 7.72
C MET A 1 16.31 2.23 7.09
N ALA A 2 15.92 1.98 5.83
CA ALA A 2 14.96 2.83 5.12
C ALA A 2 13.55 2.30 5.36
N VAL A 3 12.66 3.15 5.86
CA VAL A 3 11.24 2.82 6.04
C VAL A 3 10.42 3.34 4.86
N LEU A 4 9.36 2.62 4.50
CA LEU A 4 8.45 2.98 3.43
C LEU A 4 7.05 3.21 4.00
N ASN A 5 6.39 4.28 3.53
CA ASN A 5 4.98 4.51 3.80
C ASN A 5 4.16 3.81 2.72
N LEU A 6 3.42 2.78 3.10
CA LEU A 6 2.76 1.88 2.17
C LEU A 6 1.29 1.73 2.53
N PHE A 7 0.41 1.90 1.54
CA PHE A 7 -0.98 1.50 1.65
C PHE A 7 -1.07 -0.03 1.68
N VAL A 8 -1.92 -0.57 2.55
CA VAL A 8 -2.19 -2.00 2.65
C VAL A 8 -3.55 -2.29 2.02
N LEU A 9 -3.57 -3.25 1.10
CA LEU A 9 -4.70 -3.59 0.25
C LEU A 9 -5.06 -5.08 0.37
N THR A 10 -6.35 -5.39 0.28
CA THR A 10 -6.84 -6.75 0.00
C THR A 10 -6.58 -7.15 -1.45
N GLU A 11 -6.84 -8.41 -1.80
CA GLU A 11 -6.75 -8.90 -3.18
C GLU A 11 -7.75 -8.19 -4.12
N ASP A 12 -8.99 -8.00 -3.68
CA ASP A 12 -10.01 -7.27 -4.44
C ASP A 12 -9.64 -5.80 -4.63
N GLU A 13 -9.11 -5.17 -3.57
CA GLU A 13 -8.64 -3.79 -3.61
C GLU A 13 -7.42 -3.62 -4.50
N ARG A 14 -6.50 -4.59 -4.53
CA ARG A 14 -5.40 -4.62 -5.50
C ARG A 14 -5.94 -4.69 -6.92
N THR A 15 -6.92 -5.57 -7.19
CA THR A 15 -7.50 -5.71 -8.53
C THR A 15 -8.15 -4.41 -8.97
N THR A 16 -8.87 -3.77 -8.07
CA THR A 16 -9.46 -2.45 -8.25
C THR A 16 -8.37 -1.40 -8.54
N ALA A 17 -7.33 -1.34 -7.71
CA ALA A 17 -6.20 -0.42 -7.86
C ALA A 17 -5.48 -0.57 -9.21
N MET A 18 -5.25 -1.81 -9.65
CA MET A 18 -4.59 -2.12 -10.92
C MET A 18 -5.46 -1.79 -12.14
N SER A 19 -6.78 -1.68 -12.00
CA SER A 19 -7.67 -1.29 -13.11
C SER A 19 -7.44 0.15 -13.60
N TRP A 20 -6.80 0.98 -12.78
CA TRP A 20 -6.42 2.36 -13.13
C TRP A 20 -4.98 2.49 -13.64
N ASN A 21 -4.24 1.39 -13.78
CA ASN A 21 -2.93 1.43 -14.41
C ASN A 21 -3.06 1.90 -15.87
N GLY A 22 -2.22 2.85 -16.25
CA GLY A 22 -2.17 3.43 -17.59
C GLY A 22 -0.75 3.85 -17.96
N PRO A 23 -0.56 4.52 -19.11
CA PRO A 23 0.75 4.99 -19.56
C PRO A 23 1.42 5.95 -18.57
N ASP A 24 0.63 6.78 -17.91
CA ASP A 24 1.10 7.88 -17.04
C ASP A 24 0.91 7.59 -15.54
N ALA A 25 0.28 6.47 -15.18
CA ALA A 25 0.02 6.11 -13.79
C ALA A 25 0.18 4.60 -13.59
N ALA A 26 1.08 4.20 -12.69
CA ALA A 26 1.27 2.80 -12.32
C ALA A 26 1.22 2.64 -10.79
N VAL A 27 0.24 1.88 -10.30
CA VAL A 27 0.09 1.56 -8.86
C VAL A 27 0.88 0.33 -8.48
N ASN A 28 0.89 -0.68 -9.36
CA ASN A 28 1.56 -1.96 -9.22
C ASN A 28 1.74 -2.46 -7.77
N PRO A 29 0.64 -2.76 -7.04
CA PRO A 29 0.76 -3.29 -5.69
C PRO A 29 1.52 -4.62 -5.67
N ARG A 30 2.49 -4.73 -4.76
CA ARG A 30 3.29 -5.95 -4.55
C ARG A 30 2.70 -6.78 -3.41
N ALA A 31 2.71 -8.10 -3.54
CA ALA A 31 2.30 -9.00 -2.46
C ALA A 31 3.27 -8.88 -1.27
N VAL A 32 2.73 -8.91 -0.06
CA VAL A 32 3.51 -9.11 1.16
C VAL A 32 3.85 -10.59 1.24
N ASP A 33 5.12 -10.95 1.07
CA ASP A 33 5.61 -12.33 1.00
C ASP A 33 6.48 -12.71 2.23
N ASN A 34 6.97 -11.71 2.97
CA ASN A 34 7.45 -11.84 4.34
C ASN A 34 6.51 -11.02 5.23
N ALA A 35 5.98 -11.54 6.33
CA ALA A 35 5.03 -10.79 7.16
C ALA A 35 5.42 -10.92 8.63
N SER A 36 6.60 -10.42 8.99
CA SER A 36 7.11 -10.43 10.37
C SER A 36 7.25 -8.99 10.85
N PRO A 37 6.49 -8.51 11.86
CA PRO A 37 5.70 -9.26 12.85
C PRO A 37 4.27 -9.64 12.42
N GLY A 38 3.88 -9.34 11.17
CA GLY A 38 2.58 -9.73 10.61
C GLY A 38 1.48 -8.70 10.79
N VAL A 39 1.78 -7.61 11.49
CA VAL A 39 0.90 -6.46 11.68
C VAL A 39 1.66 -5.15 11.48
N GLY A 40 1.00 -4.16 10.89
CA GLY A 40 1.41 -2.77 10.87
C GLY A 40 0.45 -1.91 11.69
N ALA A 41 0.82 -0.67 11.99
CA ALA A 41 -0.07 0.31 12.60
C ALA A 41 -0.65 1.23 11.53
N ASN A 42 -1.98 1.38 11.47
CA ASN A 42 -2.62 2.32 10.58
C ASN A 42 -2.25 3.77 10.96
N LEU A 43 -1.77 4.53 10.00
CA LEU A 43 -1.45 5.95 10.15
C LEU A 43 -2.37 6.84 9.31
N ASN A 44 -3.41 6.28 8.69
CA ASN A 44 -4.40 7.01 7.91
C ASN A 44 -5.68 7.25 8.72
N ASP A 45 -5.94 8.51 9.05
CA ASP A 45 -7.17 8.92 9.75
C ASP A 45 -8.43 8.81 8.89
N ASN A 46 -8.28 8.67 7.56
CA ASN A 46 -9.40 8.56 6.62
C ASN A 46 -9.66 7.12 6.17
N ALA A 47 -9.02 6.12 6.79
CA ALA A 47 -9.26 4.73 6.43
C ALA A 47 -10.69 4.31 6.83
N THR A 48 -11.46 3.74 5.90
CA THR A 48 -12.90 3.49 6.10
C THR A 48 -13.19 2.44 7.18
N ASP A 49 -12.29 1.47 7.36
CA ASP A 49 -12.50 0.29 8.23
C ASP A 49 -11.46 0.18 9.37
N TYR A 50 -10.68 1.23 9.60
CA TYR A 50 -9.61 1.24 10.59
C TYR A 50 -9.59 2.57 11.34
N ASP A 51 -9.54 2.51 12.67
CA ASP A 51 -9.24 3.70 13.46
C ASP A 51 -7.73 4.06 13.33
N PRO A 52 -7.34 5.30 13.64
CA PRO A 52 -5.93 5.66 13.74
C PRO A 52 -5.20 4.77 14.75
N LEU A 53 -4.01 4.29 14.39
CA LEU A 53 -3.16 3.37 15.17
C LEU A 53 -3.70 1.94 15.32
N ASP A 54 -4.82 1.59 14.68
CA ASP A 54 -5.29 0.21 14.67
C ASP A 54 -4.30 -0.74 14.01
N ALA A 55 -4.26 -1.97 14.52
CA ALA A 55 -3.43 -3.03 13.96
C ALA A 55 -4.00 -3.52 12.62
N VAL A 56 -3.18 -3.40 11.57
CA VAL A 56 -3.49 -3.86 10.21
C VAL A 56 -2.75 -5.17 9.95
N SER A 57 -3.48 -6.27 9.77
CA SER A 57 -2.88 -7.55 9.38
C SER A 57 -2.24 -7.46 7.99
N LEU A 58 -0.99 -7.91 7.87
CA LEU A 58 -0.21 -7.87 6.63
C LEU A 58 -0.21 -9.21 5.87
N ALA A 59 -0.54 -10.31 6.55
CA ALA A 59 -0.53 -11.64 5.95
C ALA A 59 -1.60 -11.73 4.84
N GLY A 60 -1.18 -12.16 3.64
CA GLY A 60 -2.08 -12.27 2.48
C GLY A 60 -2.54 -10.93 1.90
N LYS A 61 -1.87 -9.83 2.26
CA LYS A 61 -2.16 -8.49 1.73
C LYS A 61 -1.18 -8.08 0.63
N TYR A 62 -1.51 -6.97 0.01
CA TYR A 62 -0.68 -6.30 -0.98
C TYR A 62 -0.36 -4.89 -0.51
N VAL A 63 0.76 -4.35 -0.95
CA VAL A 63 1.23 -3.02 -0.58
C VAL A 63 1.56 -2.18 -1.80
N THR A 64 1.26 -0.88 -1.74
CA THR A 64 1.69 0.10 -2.74
C THR A 64 2.14 1.40 -2.06
N GLY A 65 2.94 2.20 -2.77
CA GLY A 65 3.59 3.39 -2.22
C GLY A 65 2.62 4.54 -1.93
N LYS A 66 2.72 5.15 -0.75
CA LYS A 66 1.99 6.38 -0.42
C LYS A 66 2.37 7.54 -1.35
N ARG A 67 3.58 7.49 -1.94
CA ARG A 67 4.06 8.47 -2.92
C ARG A 67 3.08 8.69 -4.10
N LEU A 68 2.30 7.68 -4.48
CA LEU A 68 1.30 7.79 -5.55
C LEU A 68 0.21 8.82 -5.26
N VAL A 69 -0.09 9.05 -3.99
CA VAL A 69 -1.08 10.04 -3.53
C VAL A 69 -0.41 11.38 -3.25
N ASP A 70 0.86 11.37 -2.83
CA ASP A 70 1.63 12.58 -2.53
C ASP A 70 2.14 13.28 -3.80
N ASP A 71 2.16 12.59 -4.94
CA ASP A 71 2.55 13.13 -6.24
C ASP A 71 1.35 13.84 -6.91
N PRO A 72 1.43 15.17 -7.16
CA PRO A 72 0.33 15.92 -7.76
C PRO A 72 -0.01 15.50 -9.19
N ASP A 73 0.91 14.86 -9.91
CA ASP A 73 0.65 14.42 -11.28
C ASP A 73 -0.38 13.28 -11.30
N TYR A 74 -0.36 12.40 -10.29
CA TYR A 74 -1.33 11.33 -10.15
C TYR A 74 -2.75 11.82 -9.87
N LEU A 75 -2.92 13.03 -9.29
CA LEU A 75 -4.24 13.66 -9.17
C LEU A 75 -4.82 14.05 -10.53
N ASN A 76 -3.97 14.33 -11.53
CA ASN A 76 -4.42 14.64 -12.88
C ASN A 76 -4.71 13.39 -13.70
N TYR A 77 -3.84 12.38 -13.62
CA TYR A 77 -3.93 11.17 -14.45
C TYR A 77 -4.87 10.11 -13.89
N ALA A 78 -4.94 9.98 -12.55
CA ALA A 78 -5.72 8.94 -11.89
C ALA A 78 -6.40 9.45 -10.59
N PRO A 79 -7.25 10.49 -10.65
CA PRO A 79 -7.89 11.06 -9.45
C PRO A 79 -8.75 10.05 -8.69
N ALA A 80 -9.43 9.14 -9.39
CA ALA A 80 -10.26 8.10 -8.76
C ALA A 80 -9.41 7.09 -7.97
N MET A 81 -8.23 6.76 -8.48
CA MET A 81 -7.26 5.89 -7.81
C MET A 81 -6.70 6.57 -6.56
N VAL A 82 -6.38 7.87 -6.63
CA VAL A 82 -5.92 8.63 -5.46
C VAL A 82 -7.01 8.67 -4.39
N ALA A 83 -8.25 9.00 -4.76
CA ALA A 83 -9.38 9.01 -3.84
C ALA A 83 -9.60 7.63 -3.20
N PHE A 84 -9.48 6.56 -3.98
CA PHE A 84 -9.55 5.19 -3.48
C PHE A 84 -8.46 4.89 -2.45
N LEU A 85 -7.19 5.14 -2.78
CA LEU A 85 -6.05 4.86 -1.89
C LEU A 85 -6.13 5.67 -0.58
N LEU A 86 -6.62 6.91 -0.65
CA LEU A 86 -6.84 7.75 0.54
C LEU A 86 -7.85 7.16 1.54
N THR A 87 -8.69 6.20 1.13
CA THR A 87 -9.60 5.48 2.04
C THR A 87 -9.00 4.21 2.64
N LYS A 88 -7.75 3.88 2.32
CA LYS A 88 -7.09 2.63 2.73
C LYS A 88 -6.11 2.87 3.85
N PRO A 89 -5.92 1.90 4.76
CA PRO A 89 -4.90 2.05 5.79
C PRO A 89 -3.51 2.15 5.13
N PHE A 90 -2.64 3.00 5.67
CA PHE A 90 -1.22 2.96 5.34
C PHE A 90 -0.39 2.77 6.60
N CYS A 91 0.71 2.04 6.46
CA CYS A 91 1.64 1.73 7.53
C CYS A 91 3.04 2.19 7.13
N THR A 92 3.86 2.57 8.12
CA THR A 92 5.30 2.73 7.94
C THR A 92 5.97 1.37 8.19
N LEU A 93 6.53 0.77 7.13
CA LEU A 93 7.03 -0.60 7.13
C LEU A 93 8.46 -0.66 6.60
N GLU A 94 9.25 -1.59 7.12
CA GLU A 94 10.61 -1.86 6.63
C GLU A 94 10.55 -2.87 5.49
N PRO A 95 11.22 -2.67 4.35
CA PRO A 95 11.16 -3.59 3.21
C PRO A 95 11.49 -5.04 3.60
N GLU A 96 12.48 -5.26 4.46
CA GLU A 96 12.86 -6.60 4.96
C GLU A 96 11.78 -7.29 5.79
N THR A 97 10.81 -6.55 6.35
CA THR A 97 9.70 -7.08 7.14
C THR A 97 8.52 -7.53 6.30
N ILE A 98 8.43 -7.01 5.06
CA ILE A 98 7.31 -7.22 4.13
C ILE A 98 7.69 -7.99 2.87
N PHE A 99 8.98 -7.99 2.54
CA PHE A 99 9.55 -8.65 1.39
C PHE A 99 10.64 -9.63 1.82
N ALA A 100 10.55 -10.86 1.32
CA ALA A 100 11.58 -11.86 1.46
C ALA A 100 12.87 -11.35 0.77
N PRO A 101 14.05 -11.63 1.35
CA PRO A 101 15.31 -11.32 0.68
C PRO A 101 15.35 -12.04 -0.67
N GLU A 102 15.88 -11.37 -1.69
CA GLU A 102 16.14 -12.01 -2.98
C GLU A 102 17.11 -13.18 -2.74
N GLU A 103 16.71 -14.40 -3.15
CA GLU A 103 17.62 -15.54 -3.06
C GLU A 103 18.88 -15.24 -3.88
N PRO A 104 20.08 -15.45 -3.32
CA PRO A 104 21.30 -15.30 -4.11
C PRO A 104 21.28 -16.34 -5.23
N VAL A 105 21.29 -15.85 -6.47
CA VAL A 105 21.35 -16.64 -7.71
C VAL A 105 22.73 -17.28 -7.89
#